data_AF-A0A9Q1JRH2-F1
#
_entry.id   AF-A0A9Q1JRH2-F1
#
_cell.length_a   1.000
_cell.length_b   1.000
_cell.length_c   1.000
_cell.angle_alpha   90.00
_cell.angle_beta   90.00
_cell.angle_gamma   90.00
#
_symmetry.space_group_name_H-M   'P 1'
#
loop_
_entity.id
_entity.type
_entity.pdbx_description
1 polymer ?
#
loop_
_entity_poly.entity_id
_entity_poly.type
_entity_poly.pdbx_seq_one_letter_code
_entity_poly.pdbx_strand_id
1 'polypeptide(L)'
;MSNLEVPHRPKRKTTLVDFLVQFRWVVVIFVVLRISCTIYVLIYLGDLKSEWKSYDRRKKEHDENVKKAVKRLNERNPSKDGLVCTARMPWTVVGMRNVDYKRARHFEVDLSAFRNIIEIDKKRMIARVEPLVNMGQIIKATVPMNLAFAVVAELDDLTVGGLNNGFGIQGSSHIYGLFADTIMSYEIGLADGRVVRATKDNEYSDLYYAIPWSQGMLGLLVSAEIKLIPIKEYMRLTNKLLKGKLRHIAQAYMDAFAPRDGDQDNPEKVPDFVETMLYNPTEAVCMTGRYASKEEAKKKGNHAQKALKKGEFVEYIPTREYYHKHTRSLYWEVKRILLFGDQWWFRFLLGWMMPPNISLLKATQGEAIRNYYHENHVIQDMLVPLYKIGDALEWVHREMEVYPLWVCPHRLFRLPLKTMIYPEPGFEQHKDRATSTTLRCTLMLESIMHLGPFYMGRYLTVLRQSVNWRSD
;
A
#
# COMPACT_ATOMS: atom_id res chain seq x y z
N MET A 1 3.16 -10.95 35.03
CA MET A 1 3.79 -12.13 34.38
C MET A 1 4.83 -11.62 33.40
N SER A 2 6.11 -11.47 33.81
CA SER A 2 7.14 -10.87 32.94
C SER A 2 8.57 -11.32 33.32
N ASN A 3 8.75 -12.60 33.65
CA ASN A 3 10.07 -13.22 33.85
C ASN A 3 10.25 -14.41 32.89
N LEU A 4 9.94 -14.23 31.62
CA LEU A 4 10.44 -15.13 30.59
C LEU A 4 11.75 -14.52 30.09
N GLU A 5 12.88 -14.98 30.65
CA GLU A 5 14.18 -14.78 30.01
C GLU A 5 14.04 -15.34 28.59
N VAL A 6 14.01 -14.45 27.60
CA VAL A 6 13.92 -14.86 26.20
C VAL A 6 15.19 -15.66 25.90
N PRO A 7 15.11 -16.96 25.63
CA PRO A 7 16.30 -17.76 25.38
C PRO A 7 17.00 -17.18 24.17
N HIS A 8 18.31 -16.93 24.30
CA HIS A 8 19.15 -16.41 23.23
C HIS A 8 19.00 -17.33 22.01
N ARG A 9 18.27 -16.87 20.98
CA ARG A 9 17.92 -17.72 19.84
C ARG A 9 19.23 -18.20 19.19
N PRO A 10 19.48 -19.52 19.10
CA PRO A 10 20.73 -20.01 18.54
C PRO A 10 20.85 -19.55 17.09
N LYS A 11 22.01 -19.00 16.71
CA LYS A 11 22.27 -18.56 15.34
C LYS A 11 22.18 -19.76 14.40
N ARG A 12 21.29 -19.69 13.41
CA ARG A 12 21.15 -20.70 12.36
C ARG A 12 22.47 -20.86 11.60
N LYS A 13 22.86 -22.10 11.28
CA LYS A 13 24.02 -22.37 10.42
C LYS A 13 23.75 -21.86 9.00
N THR A 14 24.67 -21.09 8.44
CA THR A 14 24.64 -20.65 7.04
C THR A 14 24.66 -21.85 6.10
N THR A 15 23.72 -21.88 5.16
CA THR A 15 23.55 -22.93 4.15
C THR A 15 24.05 -22.47 2.78
N LEU A 16 24.19 -23.38 1.82
CA LEU A 16 24.50 -23.02 0.42
C LEU A 16 23.46 -22.04 -0.17
N VAL A 17 22.21 -22.14 0.28
CA VAL A 17 21.13 -21.23 -0.15
C VAL A 17 21.42 -19.80 0.32
N ASP A 18 21.94 -19.61 1.54
CA ASP A 18 22.34 -18.29 2.04
C ASP A 18 23.40 -17.63 1.13
N PHE A 19 24.38 -18.42 0.67
CA PHE A 19 25.39 -17.96 -0.27
C PHE A 19 24.78 -17.60 -1.63
N LEU A 20 23.94 -18.48 -2.21
CA LEU A 20 23.31 -18.23 -3.52
C LEU A 20 22.37 -17.01 -3.51
N VAL A 21 21.69 -16.75 -2.39
CA VAL A 21 20.85 -15.55 -2.23
C VAL A 21 21.69 -14.28 -2.31
N GLN A 22 22.96 -14.29 -1.86
CA GLN A 22 23.85 -13.13 -1.99
C GLN A 22 24.20 -12.79 -3.45
N PHE A 23 24.14 -13.76 -4.37
CA PHE A 23 24.37 -13.55 -5.81
C PHE A 23 23.08 -13.33 -6.60
N ARG A 24 21.93 -13.28 -5.94
CA ARG A 24 20.62 -13.08 -6.59
C ARG A 24 20.58 -11.81 -7.44
N TRP A 25 21.30 -10.77 -7.04
CA TRP A 25 21.39 -9.52 -7.79
C TRP A 25 21.85 -9.73 -9.24
N VAL A 26 22.66 -10.75 -9.55
CA VAL A 26 23.13 -11.06 -10.90
C VAL A 26 21.94 -11.37 -11.82
N VAL A 27 21.09 -12.32 -11.40
CA VAL A 27 19.87 -12.68 -12.14
C VAL A 27 18.93 -11.48 -12.22
N VAL A 28 18.83 -10.70 -11.14
CA VAL A 28 17.96 -9.53 -11.12
C VAL A 28 18.38 -8.48 -12.14
N ILE A 29 19.67 -8.14 -12.21
CA ILE A 29 20.16 -7.10 -13.11
C ILE A 29 20.11 -7.55 -14.57
N PHE A 30 20.64 -8.73 -14.87
CA PHE A 30 20.85 -9.15 -16.25
C PHE A 30 19.59 -9.74 -16.89
N VAL A 31 18.67 -10.29 -16.08
CA VAL A 31 17.45 -10.94 -16.58
C VAL A 31 16.21 -10.19 -16.13
N VAL A 32 15.98 -10.07 -14.82
CA VAL A 32 14.70 -9.56 -14.29
C VAL A 32 14.46 -8.11 -14.71
N LEU A 33 15.42 -7.21 -14.56
CA LEU A 33 15.21 -5.79 -14.89
C LEU A 33 14.95 -5.57 -16.39
N ARG A 34 15.65 -6.31 -17.27
CA ARG A 34 15.48 -6.19 -18.73
C ARG A 34 14.08 -6.63 -19.16
N ILE A 35 13.63 -7.78 -18.67
CA ILE A 35 12.29 -8.30 -18.96
C ILE A 35 11.23 -7.43 -18.29
N SER A 36 11.47 -6.96 -17.06
CA SER A 36 10.55 -6.07 -16.33
C SER A 36 10.31 -4.77 -17.10
N CYS A 37 11.38 -4.13 -17.59
CA CYS A 37 11.28 -2.94 -18.41
C CYS A 37 10.41 -3.19 -19.66
N THR A 38 10.64 -4.32 -20.34
CA THR A 38 9.82 -4.73 -21.50
C THR A 38 8.36 -4.93 -21.13
N ILE A 39 8.07 -5.63 -20.03
CA ILE A 39 6.71 -5.84 -19.52
C ILE A 39 6.03 -4.50 -19.23
N TYR A 40 6.70 -3.58 -18.52
CA TYR A 40 6.13 -2.27 -18.20
C TYR A 40 5.88 -1.41 -19.45
N VAL A 41 6.74 -1.49 -20.46
CA VAL A 41 6.51 -0.83 -21.75
C VAL A 41 5.26 -1.41 -22.43
N LEU A 42 5.10 -2.73 -22.47
CA LEU A 42 3.93 -3.37 -23.06
C LEU A 42 2.64 -3.02 -22.30
N ILE A 43 2.68 -3.03 -20.97
CA ILE A 43 1.58 -2.59 -20.11
C ILE A 43 1.24 -1.13 -20.41
N TYR A 44 2.24 -0.26 -20.46
CA TYR A 44 2.05 1.16 -20.75
C TYR A 44 1.39 1.39 -22.11
N LEU A 45 1.82 0.67 -23.14
CA LEU A 45 1.21 0.74 -24.47
C LEU A 45 -0.23 0.22 -24.46
N GLY A 46 -0.51 -0.84 -23.70
CA GLY A 46 -1.86 -1.35 -23.48
C GLY A 46 -2.77 -0.34 -22.79
N ASP A 47 -2.28 0.30 -21.74
CA ASP A 47 -3.00 1.33 -20.99
C ASP A 47 -3.27 2.56 -21.89
N LEU A 48 -2.30 3.01 -22.68
CA LEU A 48 -2.51 4.08 -23.69
C LEU A 48 -3.58 3.72 -24.71
N LYS A 49 -3.56 2.49 -25.22
CA LYS A 49 -4.57 1.99 -26.16
C LYS A 49 -5.96 1.95 -25.52
N SER A 50 -6.06 1.64 -24.23
CA SER A 50 -7.33 1.71 -23.49
C SER A 50 -7.78 3.16 -23.25
N GLU A 51 -6.86 4.06 -22.93
CA GLU A 51 -7.12 5.51 -22.76
C GLU A 51 -7.69 6.16 -24.04
N TRP A 52 -7.29 5.71 -25.23
CA TRP A 52 -7.85 6.18 -26.51
C TRP A 52 -9.29 5.76 -26.78
N LYS A 53 -9.82 4.78 -26.02
CA LYS A 53 -11.22 4.36 -26.16
C LYS A 53 -12.13 5.34 -25.44
N SER A 54 -13.28 5.65 -26.06
CA SER A 54 -14.35 6.38 -25.39
C SER A 54 -14.83 5.61 -24.14
N TYR A 55 -15.39 6.34 -23.18
CA TYR A 55 -15.98 5.72 -21.99
C TYR A 55 -17.10 4.73 -22.37
N ASP A 56 -17.93 5.05 -23.38
CA ASP A 56 -18.98 4.15 -23.85
C ASP A 56 -18.44 2.82 -24.38
N ARG A 57 -17.31 2.86 -25.10
CA ARG A 57 -16.66 1.64 -25.57
C ARG A 57 -16.13 0.81 -24.41
N ARG A 58 -15.50 1.44 -23.41
CA ARG A 58 -15.01 0.74 -22.21
C ARG A 58 -16.15 0.15 -21.38
N LYS A 59 -17.29 0.84 -21.25
CA LYS A 59 -18.51 0.32 -20.63
C LYS A 59 -19.02 -0.94 -21.35
N LYS A 60 -19.10 -0.92 -22.69
CA LYS A 60 -19.49 -2.11 -23.48
C LYS A 60 -18.53 -3.28 -23.29
N GLU A 61 -17.22 -3.03 -23.36
CA GLU A 61 -16.20 -4.06 -23.15
C GLU A 61 -16.27 -4.65 -21.73
N HIS A 62 -16.52 -3.81 -20.72
CA HIS A 62 -16.78 -4.25 -19.36
C HIS A 62 -17.99 -5.19 -19.28
N ASP A 63 -19.14 -4.79 -19.81
CA ASP A 63 -20.37 -5.60 -19.78
C ASP A 63 -20.19 -6.95 -20.50
N GLU A 64 -19.44 -6.97 -21.61
CA GLU A 64 -19.06 -8.20 -22.31
C GLU A 64 -18.15 -9.10 -21.47
N ASN A 65 -17.18 -8.53 -20.77
CA ASN A 65 -16.28 -9.28 -19.88
C ASN A 65 -17.03 -9.84 -18.67
N VAL A 66 -17.97 -9.08 -18.09
CA VAL A 66 -18.87 -9.56 -17.03
C VAL A 66 -19.68 -10.76 -17.52
N LYS A 67 -20.29 -10.68 -18.70
CA LYS A 67 -21.04 -11.81 -19.29
C LYS A 67 -20.15 -13.04 -19.49
N LYS A 68 -18.91 -12.88 -19.92
CA LYS A 68 -17.94 -14.00 -20.07
C LYS A 68 -17.60 -14.62 -18.71
N ALA A 69 -17.32 -13.80 -17.70
CA ALA A 69 -17.01 -14.26 -16.35
C ALA A 69 -18.20 -15.02 -15.73
N VAL A 70 -19.42 -14.48 -15.86
CA VAL A 70 -20.65 -15.13 -15.39
C VAL A 70 -20.93 -16.43 -16.15
N LYS A 71 -20.78 -16.43 -17.47
CA LYS A 71 -20.90 -17.66 -18.27
C LYS A 71 -19.95 -18.73 -17.77
N ARG A 72 -18.67 -18.37 -17.59
CA ARG A 72 -17.66 -19.28 -17.05
C ARG A 72 -18.04 -19.79 -15.67
N LEU A 73 -18.51 -18.91 -14.79
CA LEU A 73 -18.96 -19.27 -13.44
C LEU A 73 -20.12 -20.28 -13.45
N ASN A 74 -21.07 -20.12 -14.37
CA ASN A 74 -22.23 -21.02 -14.52
C ASN A 74 -21.88 -22.39 -15.09
N GLU A 75 -20.71 -22.55 -15.72
CA GLU A 75 -20.21 -23.87 -16.15
C GLU A 75 -19.74 -24.74 -14.97
N ARG A 76 -19.61 -24.15 -13.78
CA ARG A 76 -19.18 -24.87 -12.57
C ARG A 76 -20.22 -25.90 -12.14
N ASN A 77 -19.76 -27.12 -11.90
CA ASN A 77 -20.49 -28.13 -11.17
C ASN A 77 -20.07 -28.11 -9.69
N PRO A 78 -20.90 -27.63 -8.74
CA PRO A 78 -20.51 -27.49 -7.33
C PRO A 78 -20.11 -28.81 -6.67
N SER A 79 -20.70 -29.93 -7.08
CA SER A 79 -20.41 -31.26 -6.55
C SER A 79 -19.06 -31.81 -7.03
N LYS A 80 -18.57 -31.33 -8.18
CA LYS A 80 -17.35 -31.85 -8.81
C LYS A 80 -16.18 -30.88 -8.70
N ASP A 81 -16.37 -29.59 -8.90
CA ASP A 81 -15.29 -28.66 -9.25
C ASP A 81 -14.71 -27.87 -8.06
N GLY A 82 -15.24 -28.08 -6.85
CA GLY A 82 -14.72 -27.43 -5.64
C GLY A 82 -15.03 -25.93 -5.54
N LEU A 83 -14.18 -25.19 -4.84
CA LEU A 83 -14.41 -23.77 -4.54
C LEU A 83 -14.08 -22.86 -5.73
N VAL A 84 -14.85 -21.78 -5.90
CA VAL A 84 -14.60 -20.77 -6.93
C VAL A 84 -13.43 -19.90 -6.52
N CYS A 85 -12.54 -19.59 -7.46
CA CYS A 85 -11.53 -18.55 -7.29
C CYS A 85 -11.21 -17.86 -8.61
N THR A 86 -10.47 -16.74 -8.54
CA THR A 86 -9.95 -16.08 -9.74
C THR A 86 -8.85 -16.92 -10.37
N ALA A 87 -8.70 -16.92 -11.69
CA ALA A 87 -7.58 -17.57 -12.41
C ALA A 87 -6.22 -16.86 -12.23
N ARG A 88 -6.12 -15.92 -11.29
CA ARG A 88 -4.90 -15.15 -11.06
C ARG A 88 -3.81 -16.04 -10.48
N MET A 89 -2.66 -16.08 -11.15
CA MET A 89 -1.54 -16.90 -10.69
C MET A 89 -0.99 -16.39 -9.36
N PRO A 90 -0.58 -17.29 -8.44
CA PRO A 90 -0.15 -16.89 -7.09
C PRO A 90 1.09 -16.00 -7.05
N TRP A 91 2.01 -16.17 -8.00
CA TRP A 91 3.22 -15.35 -8.08
C TRP A 91 2.93 -13.93 -8.58
N THR A 92 1.77 -13.67 -9.18
CA THR A 92 1.35 -12.35 -9.66
C THR A 92 0.83 -11.43 -8.55
N VAL A 93 0.57 -11.98 -7.36
CA VAL A 93 0.14 -11.20 -6.20
C VAL A 93 1.38 -10.65 -5.49
N VAL A 94 1.33 -9.41 -5.02
CA VAL A 94 2.44 -8.76 -4.30
C VAL A 94 2.74 -9.47 -2.98
N GLY A 95 1.69 -9.90 -2.26
CA GLY A 95 1.83 -10.60 -0.99
C GLY A 95 2.59 -11.94 -1.09
N MET A 96 3.23 -12.32 0.01
CA MET A 96 3.92 -13.60 0.19
C MET A 96 3.01 -14.69 0.78
N ARG A 97 1.68 -14.52 0.77
CA ARG A 97 0.76 -15.52 1.33
C ARG A 97 0.82 -16.82 0.53
N ASN A 98 0.84 -17.93 1.25
CA ASN A 98 0.58 -19.23 0.67
C ASN A 98 -0.89 -19.29 0.22
N VAL A 99 -1.09 -19.68 -1.04
CA VAL A 99 -2.40 -19.83 -1.68
C VAL A 99 -2.82 -21.30 -1.65
N ASP A 100 -2.64 -21.97 -0.52
CA ASP A 100 -2.84 -23.42 -0.45
C ASP A 100 -4.29 -23.84 -0.80
N TYR A 101 -5.24 -22.92 -0.65
CA TYR A 101 -6.62 -23.09 -1.13
C TYR A 101 -6.71 -23.37 -2.65
N LYS A 102 -5.75 -22.90 -3.46
CA LYS A 102 -5.64 -23.20 -4.90
C LYS A 102 -4.95 -24.54 -5.19
N ARG A 103 -4.32 -25.18 -4.19
CA ARG A 103 -3.79 -26.54 -4.36
C ARG A 103 -4.90 -27.58 -4.23
N ALA A 104 -5.94 -27.26 -3.47
CA ALA A 104 -7.15 -28.05 -3.38
C ALA A 104 -7.96 -27.95 -4.69
N ARG A 105 -8.98 -28.79 -4.81
CA ARG A 105 -9.89 -28.76 -5.96
C ARG A 105 -10.62 -27.42 -6.02
N HIS A 106 -10.49 -26.73 -7.14
CA HIS A 106 -11.04 -25.40 -7.34
C HIS A 106 -11.47 -25.17 -8.78
N PHE A 107 -12.32 -24.15 -8.97
CA PHE A 107 -12.82 -23.73 -10.26
C PHE A 107 -12.40 -22.29 -10.53
N GLU A 108 -11.62 -22.08 -11.58
CA GLU A 108 -11.06 -20.77 -11.91
C GLU A 108 -11.95 -19.98 -12.88
N VAL A 109 -12.16 -18.71 -12.53
CA VAL A 109 -12.78 -17.70 -13.38
C VAL A 109 -11.72 -16.65 -13.74
N ASP A 110 -11.46 -16.48 -15.03
CA ASP A 110 -10.48 -15.49 -15.49
C ASP A 110 -11.06 -14.08 -15.44
N LEU A 111 -10.38 -13.20 -14.71
CA LEU A 111 -10.68 -11.78 -14.61
C LEU A 111 -9.55 -10.90 -15.19
N SER A 112 -8.60 -11.48 -15.92
CA SER A 112 -7.43 -10.78 -16.47
C SER A 112 -7.78 -9.56 -17.33
N ALA A 113 -8.94 -9.58 -17.99
CA ALA A 113 -9.44 -8.51 -18.84
C ALA A 113 -9.94 -7.26 -18.07
N PHE A 114 -10.18 -7.38 -16.76
CA PHE A 114 -10.78 -6.34 -15.92
C PHE A 114 -9.75 -5.29 -15.46
N ARG A 115 -9.18 -4.54 -16.41
CA ARG A 115 -8.09 -3.57 -16.23
C ARG A 115 -8.40 -2.15 -16.74
N ASN A 116 -9.67 -1.83 -16.97
CA ASN A 116 -10.10 -0.54 -17.50
C ASN A 116 -10.53 0.43 -16.39
N ILE A 117 -10.13 1.68 -16.55
CA ILE A 117 -10.82 2.81 -15.94
C ILE A 117 -12.10 3.01 -16.77
N ILE A 118 -13.27 2.65 -16.24
CA ILE A 118 -14.53 2.66 -16.99
C ILE A 118 -15.00 4.10 -17.23
N GLU A 119 -14.92 4.95 -16.21
CA GLU A 119 -15.39 6.34 -16.25
C GLU A 119 -14.74 7.18 -15.16
N ILE A 120 -14.49 8.47 -15.45
CA ILE A 120 -14.10 9.49 -14.46
C ILE A 120 -15.13 10.61 -14.53
N ASP A 121 -16.01 10.69 -13.52
CA ASP A 121 -17.03 11.72 -13.41
C ASP A 121 -16.54 12.85 -12.50
N LYS A 122 -16.20 14.00 -13.10
CA LYS A 122 -15.73 15.20 -12.41
C LYS A 122 -16.83 15.95 -11.67
N LYS A 123 -18.10 15.73 -12.01
CA LYS A 123 -19.24 16.37 -11.32
C LYS A 123 -19.59 15.61 -10.06
N ARG A 124 -19.69 14.28 -10.15
CA ARG A 124 -19.94 13.40 -9.00
C ARG A 124 -18.69 13.17 -8.15
N MET A 125 -17.50 13.51 -8.67
CA MET A 125 -16.21 13.24 -8.04
C MET A 125 -16.02 11.74 -7.75
N ILE A 126 -16.28 10.91 -8.75
CA ILE A 126 -16.22 9.45 -8.67
C ILE A 126 -15.49 8.92 -9.90
N ALA A 127 -14.65 7.90 -9.73
CA ALA A 127 -14.20 7.07 -10.85
C ALA A 127 -14.77 5.66 -10.72
N ARG A 128 -15.35 5.14 -11.81
CA ARG A 128 -15.72 3.73 -11.92
C ARG A 128 -14.57 2.97 -12.55
N VAL A 129 -14.05 1.96 -11.86
CA VAL A 129 -12.83 1.23 -12.26
C VAL A 129 -13.01 -0.28 -12.09
N GLU A 130 -12.29 -1.04 -12.90
CA GLU A 130 -12.20 -2.50 -12.79
C GLU A 130 -11.16 -2.93 -11.74
N PRO A 131 -11.29 -4.13 -11.13
CA PRO A 131 -10.48 -4.60 -10.01
C PRO A 131 -8.96 -4.66 -10.26
N LEU A 132 -8.50 -4.85 -11.50
CA LEU A 132 -7.07 -4.93 -11.83
C LEU A 132 -6.47 -3.60 -12.28
N VAL A 133 -7.25 -2.51 -12.27
CA VAL A 133 -6.68 -1.16 -12.37
C VAL A 133 -5.72 -0.97 -11.20
N ASN A 134 -4.48 -0.57 -11.51
CA ASN A 134 -3.45 -0.38 -10.51
C ASN A 134 -3.25 1.10 -10.16
N MET A 135 -2.56 1.39 -9.06
CA MET A 135 -2.37 2.75 -8.58
C MET A 135 -1.63 3.61 -9.61
N GLY A 136 -0.63 3.05 -10.30
CA GLY A 136 0.13 3.75 -11.34
C GLY A 136 -0.74 4.20 -12.53
N GLN A 137 -1.69 3.37 -12.94
CA GLN A 137 -2.63 3.63 -14.04
C GLN A 137 -3.64 4.72 -13.65
N ILE A 138 -4.26 4.62 -12.47
CA ILE A 138 -5.26 5.62 -12.07
C ILE A 138 -4.64 7.00 -11.84
N ILE A 139 -3.50 7.11 -11.15
CA ILE A 139 -2.87 8.42 -10.92
C ILE A 139 -2.34 9.04 -12.21
N LYS A 140 -1.97 8.23 -13.22
CA LYS A 140 -1.63 8.74 -14.56
C LYS A 140 -2.83 9.43 -15.22
N ALA A 141 -4.01 8.84 -15.07
CA ALA A 141 -5.23 9.38 -15.65
C ALA A 141 -5.77 10.60 -14.86
N THR A 142 -5.75 10.55 -13.51
CA THR A 142 -6.44 11.55 -12.68
C THR A 142 -5.59 12.75 -12.31
N VAL A 143 -4.28 12.59 -12.07
CA VAL A 143 -3.41 13.70 -11.61
C VAL A 143 -3.35 14.86 -12.61
N PRO A 144 -3.25 14.64 -13.94
CA PRO A 144 -3.35 15.74 -14.92
C PRO A 144 -4.68 16.50 -14.89
N MET A 145 -5.72 15.90 -14.31
CA MET A 145 -7.03 16.52 -14.12
C MET A 145 -7.16 17.23 -12.75
N ASN A 146 -6.08 17.31 -11.97
CA ASN A 146 -6.08 17.77 -10.57
C ASN A 146 -7.01 16.94 -9.67
N LEU A 147 -7.07 15.62 -9.94
CA LEU A 147 -7.86 14.66 -9.18
C LEU A 147 -7.01 13.47 -8.71
N ALA A 148 -7.38 12.86 -7.60
CA ALA A 148 -6.85 11.57 -7.16
C ALA A 148 -7.92 10.81 -6.38
N PHE A 149 -7.72 9.50 -6.16
CA PHE A 149 -8.49 8.81 -5.12
C PHE A 149 -8.23 9.48 -3.76
N ALA A 150 -9.23 9.43 -2.89
CA ALA A 150 -9.08 9.94 -1.52
C ALA A 150 -7.97 9.23 -0.74
N VAL A 151 -7.80 7.92 -0.99
CA VAL A 151 -6.68 7.11 -0.50
C VAL A 151 -5.98 6.49 -1.71
N VAL A 152 -4.71 6.83 -1.91
CA VAL A 152 -3.85 6.25 -2.96
C VAL A 152 -2.70 5.55 -2.26
N ALA A 153 -2.53 4.25 -2.50
CA ALA A 153 -1.33 3.56 -2.02
C ALA A 153 -0.12 3.93 -2.89
N GLU A 154 1.02 4.19 -2.27
CA GLU A 154 2.18 4.79 -2.94
C GLU A 154 3.10 3.77 -3.65
N LEU A 155 2.50 2.66 -4.10
CA LEU A 155 3.14 1.58 -4.86
C LEU A 155 2.28 1.23 -6.08
N ASP A 156 2.84 1.44 -7.28
CA ASP A 156 2.11 1.41 -8.56
C ASP A 156 1.40 0.09 -8.84
N ASP A 157 2.04 -1.02 -8.50
CA ASP A 157 1.58 -2.38 -8.82
C ASP A 157 0.39 -2.82 -7.96
N LEU A 158 0.01 -2.05 -6.94
CA LEU A 158 -1.16 -2.36 -6.11
C LEU A 158 -2.45 -2.10 -6.90
N THR A 159 -3.32 -3.10 -6.93
CA THR A 159 -4.59 -3.08 -7.67
C THR A 159 -5.77 -2.68 -6.78
N VAL A 160 -6.79 -2.02 -7.34
CA VAL A 160 -8.03 -1.66 -6.65
C VAL A 160 -8.63 -2.83 -5.86
N GLY A 161 -8.81 -3.99 -6.49
CA GLY A 161 -9.39 -5.16 -5.82
C GLY A 161 -8.49 -5.71 -4.71
N GLY A 162 -7.17 -5.58 -4.86
CA GLY A 162 -6.20 -5.98 -3.84
C GLY A 162 -6.22 -5.08 -2.61
N LEU A 163 -6.32 -3.76 -2.81
CA LEU A 163 -6.44 -2.80 -1.71
C LEU A 163 -7.77 -2.95 -0.96
N ASN A 164 -8.86 -3.18 -1.69
CA ASN A 164 -10.18 -3.41 -1.10
C ASN A 164 -10.25 -4.70 -0.26
N ASN A 165 -9.77 -5.80 -0.84
CA ASN A 165 -9.82 -7.10 -0.17
C ASN A 165 -8.72 -7.27 0.88
N GLY A 166 -7.71 -6.39 0.87
CA GLY A 166 -6.65 -6.28 1.86
C GLY A 166 -6.94 -5.16 2.86
N PHE A 167 -5.90 -4.38 3.17
CA PHE A 167 -6.03 -3.26 4.11
C PHE A 167 -6.25 -1.92 3.39
N GLY A 168 -5.36 -1.59 2.46
CA GLY A 168 -5.41 -0.36 1.68
C GLY A 168 -5.31 0.91 2.53
N ILE A 169 -4.12 1.18 3.09
CA ILE A 169 -3.83 2.38 3.90
C ILE A 169 -2.73 3.21 3.23
N GLN A 170 -2.76 4.53 3.39
CA GLN A 170 -1.62 5.41 3.10
C GLN A 170 -1.75 6.71 3.92
N GLY A 171 -0.81 7.66 3.74
CA GLY A 171 -0.73 8.87 4.56
C GLY A 171 -1.99 9.72 4.66
N SER A 172 -2.92 9.67 3.69
CA SER A 172 -4.20 10.39 3.73
C SER A 172 -5.30 9.67 4.54
N SER A 173 -5.05 8.44 4.97
CA SER A 173 -6.03 7.59 5.66
C SER A 173 -6.47 8.15 7.02
N HIS A 174 -5.69 9.02 7.65
CA HIS A 174 -6.09 9.70 8.90
C HIS A 174 -7.25 10.70 8.70
N ILE A 175 -7.52 11.10 7.45
CA ILE A 175 -8.67 11.91 7.05
C ILE A 175 -9.76 11.00 6.48
N TYR A 176 -9.41 10.14 5.53
CA TYR A 176 -10.37 9.42 4.70
C TYR A 176 -10.64 7.96 5.10
N GLY A 177 -9.98 7.46 6.13
CA GLY A 177 -10.04 6.06 6.55
C GLY A 177 -9.26 5.13 5.62
N LEU A 178 -9.71 3.89 5.51
CA LEU A 178 -9.13 2.89 4.63
C LEU A 178 -9.58 3.10 3.19
N PHE A 179 -8.88 2.47 2.25
CA PHE A 179 -9.23 2.50 0.84
C PHE A 179 -10.69 2.08 0.61
N ALA A 180 -11.14 1.05 1.33
CA ALA A 180 -12.52 0.57 1.29
C ALA A 180 -13.55 1.62 1.75
N ASP A 181 -13.21 2.49 2.72
CA ASP A 181 -14.10 3.54 3.21
C ASP A 181 -14.36 4.63 2.14
N THR A 182 -13.54 4.65 1.08
CA THR A 182 -13.68 5.59 -0.05
C THR A 182 -14.50 5.03 -1.20
N ILE A 183 -14.93 3.77 -1.12
CA ILE A 183 -15.69 3.10 -2.17
C ILE A 183 -17.19 3.34 -1.95
N MET A 184 -17.85 3.86 -2.98
CA MET A 184 -19.24 4.27 -2.97
C MET A 184 -20.20 3.15 -3.39
N SER A 185 -19.76 2.29 -4.30
CA SER A 185 -20.50 1.10 -4.71
C SER A 185 -19.58 0.02 -5.26
N TYR A 186 -20.02 -1.24 -5.14
CA TYR A 186 -19.39 -2.40 -5.75
C TYR A 186 -20.32 -3.03 -6.76
N GLU A 187 -19.74 -3.62 -7.80
CA GLU A 187 -20.39 -4.58 -8.67
C GLU A 187 -19.72 -5.94 -8.47
N ILE A 188 -20.51 -6.91 -8.02
CA ILE A 188 -20.03 -8.22 -7.56
C ILE A 188 -20.73 -9.34 -8.32
N GLY A 189 -19.96 -10.24 -8.91
CA GLY A 189 -20.45 -11.53 -9.40
C GLY A 189 -20.55 -12.53 -8.24
N LEU A 190 -21.76 -12.96 -7.92
CA LEU A 190 -22.08 -13.94 -6.88
C LEU A 190 -21.92 -15.37 -7.40
N ALA A 191 -21.76 -16.32 -6.49
CA ALA A 191 -21.52 -17.73 -6.81
C ALA A 191 -22.66 -18.42 -7.59
N ASP A 192 -23.87 -17.85 -7.55
CA ASP A 192 -25.05 -18.33 -8.29
C ASP A 192 -25.17 -17.71 -9.71
N GLY A 193 -24.17 -16.93 -10.13
CA GLY A 193 -24.13 -16.29 -11.44
C GLY A 193 -24.83 -14.93 -11.51
N ARG A 194 -25.47 -14.46 -10.43
CA ARG A 194 -26.01 -13.09 -10.40
C ARG A 194 -24.90 -12.06 -10.30
N VAL A 195 -25.10 -10.91 -10.93
CA VAL A 195 -24.26 -9.73 -10.76
C VAL A 195 -25.08 -8.69 -10.04
N VAL A 196 -24.59 -8.26 -8.87
CA VAL A 196 -25.31 -7.33 -7.99
C VAL A 196 -24.53 -6.05 -7.82
N ARG A 197 -25.23 -4.93 -7.69
CA ARG A 197 -24.65 -3.66 -7.28
C ARG A 197 -24.89 -3.47 -5.80
N ALA A 198 -23.84 -3.46 -5.00
CA ALA A 198 -23.91 -3.26 -3.56
C ALA A 198 -23.58 -1.80 -3.21
N THR A 199 -24.49 -1.13 -2.49
CA THR A 199 -24.31 0.22 -1.95
C THR A 199 -24.62 0.22 -0.47
N LYS A 200 -24.26 1.30 0.23
CA LYS A 200 -24.52 1.45 1.67
C LYS A 200 -26.02 1.39 2.03
N ASP A 201 -26.90 1.70 1.08
CA ASP A 201 -28.30 2.08 1.29
C ASP A 201 -29.32 1.25 0.47
N ASN A 202 -28.89 0.12 -0.11
CA ASN A 202 -29.76 -0.79 -0.85
C ASN A 202 -29.86 -2.18 -0.21
N GLU A 203 -30.58 -3.09 -0.86
CA GLU A 203 -30.82 -4.47 -0.41
C GLU A 203 -29.55 -5.33 -0.28
N TYR A 204 -28.40 -4.87 -0.78
CA TYR A 204 -27.10 -5.54 -0.68
C TYR A 204 -26.13 -4.78 0.25
N SER A 205 -26.66 -3.97 1.18
CA SER A 205 -25.86 -3.18 2.14
C SER A 205 -24.98 -4.06 3.04
N ASP A 206 -25.48 -5.22 3.46
CA ASP A 206 -24.70 -6.21 4.21
C ASP A 206 -23.45 -6.67 3.42
N LEU A 207 -23.62 -6.97 2.13
CA LEU A 207 -22.53 -7.33 1.23
C LEU A 207 -21.56 -6.15 1.03
N TYR A 208 -22.06 -4.92 0.88
CA TYR A 208 -21.23 -3.72 0.78
C TYR A 208 -20.27 -3.59 1.98
N TYR A 209 -20.75 -3.82 3.20
CA TYR A 209 -19.93 -3.75 4.41
C TYR A 209 -19.06 -5.00 4.65
N ALA A 210 -19.43 -6.15 4.10
CA ALA A 210 -18.72 -7.42 4.28
C ALA A 210 -17.62 -7.68 3.23
N ILE A 211 -17.69 -7.06 2.05
CA ILE A 211 -16.73 -7.24 0.95
C ILE A 211 -15.30 -6.82 1.32
N PRO A 212 -15.06 -5.64 1.95
CA PRO A 212 -13.74 -5.29 2.44
C PRO A 212 -13.18 -6.40 3.34
N TRP A 213 -11.88 -6.69 3.25
CA TRP A 213 -11.20 -7.75 4.01
C TRP A 213 -11.59 -9.20 3.70
N SER A 214 -12.62 -9.43 2.88
CA SER A 214 -13.09 -10.78 2.55
C SER A 214 -12.07 -11.65 1.81
N GLN A 215 -10.93 -11.09 1.37
CA GLN A 215 -9.94 -11.77 0.54
C GLN A 215 -10.55 -12.36 -0.76
N GLY A 216 -11.66 -11.79 -1.25
CA GLY A 216 -12.36 -12.27 -2.44
C GLY A 216 -13.24 -13.51 -2.20
N MET A 217 -13.55 -13.84 -0.94
CA MET A 217 -14.35 -15.01 -0.58
C MET A 217 -15.86 -14.83 -0.90
N LEU A 218 -16.38 -13.61 -0.78
CA LEU A 218 -17.82 -13.34 -0.88
C LEU A 218 -18.32 -13.13 -2.31
N GLY A 219 -17.41 -12.99 -3.28
CA GLY A 219 -17.77 -12.82 -4.68
C GLY A 219 -16.63 -12.29 -5.53
N LEU A 220 -16.85 -12.30 -6.85
CA LEU A 220 -15.94 -11.76 -7.83
C LEU A 220 -16.19 -10.27 -8.01
N LEU A 221 -15.32 -9.42 -7.44
CA LEU A 221 -15.37 -7.98 -7.70
C LEU A 221 -15.10 -7.72 -9.19
N VAL A 222 -16.05 -7.10 -9.88
CA VAL A 222 -15.92 -6.77 -11.32
C VAL A 222 -15.82 -5.28 -11.59
N SER A 223 -16.43 -4.42 -10.76
CA SER A 223 -16.17 -2.98 -10.78
C SER A 223 -16.41 -2.33 -9.41
N ALA A 224 -15.81 -1.15 -9.20
CA ALA A 224 -16.04 -0.32 -8.02
C ALA A 224 -16.14 1.16 -8.42
N GLU A 225 -17.05 1.90 -7.78
CA GLU A 225 -17.11 3.36 -7.86
C GLU A 225 -16.37 3.96 -6.66
N ILE A 226 -15.29 4.71 -6.91
CA ILE A 226 -14.37 5.20 -5.87
C ILE A 226 -14.38 6.72 -5.84
N LYS A 227 -14.42 7.29 -4.63
CA LYS A 227 -14.43 8.74 -4.41
C LYS A 227 -13.11 9.38 -4.85
N LEU A 228 -13.24 10.48 -5.60
CA LEU A 228 -12.14 11.36 -5.99
C LEU A 228 -12.09 12.58 -5.08
N ILE A 229 -10.90 13.14 -4.92
CA ILE A 229 -10.64 14.42 -4.26
C ILE A 229 -9.92 15.37 -5.20
N PRO A 230 -10.14 16.69 -5.05
CA PRO A 230 -9.29 17.68 -5.71
C PRO A 230 -7.89 17.63 -5.10
N ILE A 231 -6.87 17.76 -5.97
CA ILE A 231 -5.46 17.81 -5.58
C ILE A 231 -4.77 18.98 -6.28
N LYS A 232 -3.54 19.31 -5.85
CA LYS A 232 -2.68 20.26 -6.58
C LYS A 232 -1.50 19.55 -7.23
N GLU A 233 -0.76 20.28 -8.06
CA GLU A 233 0.30 19.75 -8.91
C GLU A 233 1.54 19.30 -8.13
N TYR A 234 1.74 19.85 -6.93
CA TYR A 234 2.86 19.51 -6.04
C TYR A 234 2.36 19.08 -4.65
N MET A 235 3.17 18.25 -4.01
CA MET A 235 3.13 17.94 -2.60
C MET A 235 4.28 18.67 -1.91
N ARG A 236 3.95 19.58 -0.99
CA ARG A 236 4.90 20.13 -0.03
C ARG A 236 5.08 19.11 1.08
N LEU A 237 6.20 18.40 1.04
CA LEU A 237 6.56 17.41 2.05
C LEU A 237 7.46 18.06 3.11
N THR A 238 7.03 18.02 4.36
CA THR A 238 7.80 18.46 5.52
C THR A 238 8.25 17.23 6.30
N ASN A 239 9.55 17.02 6.33
CA ASN A 239 10.20 15.91 6.99
C ASN A 239 10.84 16.40 8.28
N LYS A 240 10.34 15.93 9.42
CA LYS A 240 10.80 16.31 10.76
C LYS A 240 11.55 15.15 11.40
N LEU A 241 12.82 15.37 11.73
CA LEU A 241 13.64 14.44 12.47
C LEU A 241 13.22 14.45 13.94
N LEU A 242 12.74 13.31 14.42
CA LEU A 242 12.36 13.09 15.80
C LEU A 242 13.49 12.34 16.51
N LYS A 243 13.94 12.87 17.65
CA LYS A 243 14.95 12.24 18.50
C LYS A 243 14.44 12.08 19.94
N GLY A 244 14.81 10.99 20.58
CA GLY A 244 14.52 10.73 21.99
C GLY A 244 13.86 9.36 22.20
N LYS A 245 13.30 9.16 23.40
CA LYS A 245 12.65 7.88 23.76
C LYS A 245 11.43 7.60 22.86
N LEU A 246 11.12 6.32 22.66
CA LEU A 246 9.99 5.86 21.84
C LEU A 246 8.66 6.53 22.19
N ARG A 247 8.35 6.73 23.48
CA ARG A 247 7.14 7.48 23.91
C ARG A 247 7.11 8.92 23.44
N HIS A 248 8.26 9.59 23.39
CA HIS A 248 8.35 10.97 22.89
C HIS A 248 8.16 11.00 21.37
N ILE A 249 8.74 10.04 20.64
CA ILE A 249 8.54 9.88 19.19
C ILE A 249 7.07 9.61 18.89
N ALA A 250 6.45 8.69 19.63
CA ALA A 250 5.01 8.40 19.57
C ALA A 250 4.17 9.66 19.78
N GLN A 251 4.45 10.44 20.83
CA GLN A 251 3.71 11.67 21.10
C GLN A 251 3.87 12.70 19.97
N ALA A 252 5.09 12.92 19.49
CA ALA A 252 5.35 13.85 18.39
C ALA A 252 4.68 13.41 17.08
N TYR A 253 4.58 12.11 16.85
CA TYR A 253 3.80 11.56 15.75
C TYR A 253 2.29 11.84 15.91
N MET A 254 1.71 11.57 17.09
CA MET A 254 0.30 11.86 17.35
C MET A 254 -0.02 13.35 17.18
N ASP A 255 0.81 14.23 17.75
CA ASP A 255 0.67 15.68 17.69
C ASP A 255 0.72 16.22 16.23
N ALA A 256 1.27 15.46 15.27
CA ALA A 256 1.38 15.88 13.87
C ALA A 256 0.05 15.84 13.09
N PHE A 257 -0.95 15.06 13.55
CA PHE A 257 -2.24 14.92 12.87
C PHE A 257 -3.44 14.93 13.80
N ALA A 258 -3.26 14.71 15.10
CA ALA A 258 -4.28 14.82 16.13
C ALA A 258 -3.89 15.95 17.11
N PRO A 259 -4.25 17.20 16.79
CA PRO A 259 -3.99 18.35 17.66
C PRO A 259 -4.58 18.16 19.06
N ARG A 260 -3.85 18.60 20.09
CA ARG A 260 -4.25 18.42 21.50
C ARG A 260 -5.47 19.23 21.92
N ASP A 261 -5.84 20.24 21.14
CA ASP A 261 -7.07 20.99 21.31
C ASP A 261 -8.30 20.27 20.72
N GLY A 262 -8.11 19.08 20.14
CA GLY A 262 -9.17 18.27 19.54
C GLY A 262 -9.65 18.78 18.17
N ASP A 263 -8.99 19.79 17.60
CA ASP A 263 -9.38 20.41 16.33
C ASP A 263 -8.84 19.64 15.11
N GLN A 264 -9.15 18.34 15.10
CA GLN A 264 -8.57 17.35 14.22
C GLN A 264 -9.23 17.24 12.84
N ASP A 265 -10.26 18.04 12.59
CA ASP A 265 -10.92 18.19 11.28
C ASP A 265 -10.60 19.53 10.62
N ASN A 266 -9.79 20.37 11.27
CA ASN A 266 -9.33 21.63 10.70
C ASN A 266 -8.21 21.40 9.67
N PRO A 267 -8.45 21.71 8.39
CA PRO A 267 -7.47 21.49 7.32
C PRO A 267 -6.22 22.37 7.46
N GLU A 268 -6.28 23.47 8.23
CA GLU A 268 -5.09 24.31 8.50
C GLU A 268 -4.15 23.68 9.52
N LYS A 269 -4.69 22.91 10.49
CA LYS A 269 -3.91 22.24 11.54
C LYS A 269 -3.48 20.84 11.14
N VAL A 270 -4.35 20.11 10.44
CA VAL A 270 -4.10 18.72 10.04
C VAL A 270 -3.56 18.68 8.61
N PRO A 271 -2.42 18.02 8.36
CA PRO A 271 -1.85 17.90 7.02
C PRO A 271 -2.66 16.92 6.13
N ASP A 272 -2.51 17.01 4.81
CA ASP A 272 -3.20 16.11 3.88
C ASP A 272 -2.68 14.67 3.97
N PHE A 273 -1.40 14.51 4.35
CA PHE A 273 -0.72 13.21 4.49
C PHE A 273 0.13 13.18 5.75
N VAL A 274 0.14 12.05 6.47
CA VAL A 274 1.09 11.77 7.57
C VAL A 274 1.59 10.34 7.52
N GLU A 275 2.90 10.18 7.70
CA GLU A 275 3.54 8.89 7.98
C GLU A 275 4.81 9.11 8.78
N THR A 276 5.26 8.09 9.49
CA THR A 276 6.51 8.13 10.26
C THR A 276 7.33 6.89 10.02
N MET A 277 8.62 7.08 9.73
CA MET A 277 9.61 6.01 9.63
C MET A 277 10.53 6.04 10.86
N LEU A 278 10.50 4.98 11.68
CA LEU A 278 11.44 4.81 12.79
C LEU A 278 12.62 3.96 12.30
N TYR A 279 13.84 4.44 12.51
CA TYR A 279 15.05 3.75 12.05
C TYR A 279 15.76 3.00 13.17
N ASN A 280 15.56 3.43 14.41
CA ASN A 280 16.12 2.85 15.63
C ASN A 280 15.27 3.35 16.83
N PRO A 281 15.51 2.89 18.08
CA PRO A 281 14.65 3.25 19.21
C PRO A 281 14.76 4.73 19.63
N THR A 282 15.66 5.49 19.01
CA THR A 282 15.97 6.88 19.37
C THR A 282 15.77 7.89 18.25
N GLU A 283 15.61 7.45 17.01
CA GLU A 283 15.56 8.30 15.82
C GLU A 283 14.48 7.85 14.85
N ALA A 284 13.64 8.80 14.46
CA ALA A 284 12.58 8.62 13.50
C ALA A 284 12.41 9.86 12.63
N VAL A 285 11.70 9.72 11.52
CA VAL A 285 11.33 10.85 10.66
C VAL A 285 9.83 10.84 10.48
N CYS A 286 9.19 11.90 10.94
CA CYS A 286 7.78 12.15 10.68
C CYS A 286 7.65 13.01 9.42
N MET A 287 6.87 12.53 8.47
CA MET A 287 6.66 13.15 7.17
C MET A 287 5.22 13.63 7.11
N THR A 288 5.03 14.92 6.84
CA THR A 288 3.72 15.54 6.68
C THR A 288 3.62 16.20 5.31
N GLY A 289 2.54 15.93 4.58
CA GLY A 289 2.31 16.43 3.23
C GLY A 289 1.19 17.45 3.19
N ARG A 290 1.36 18.52 2.40
CA ARG A 290 0.28 19.43 2.01
C ARG A 290 0.28 19.70 0.50
N TYR A 291 -0.88 19.73 -0.12
CA TYR A 291 -0.97 20.09 -1.54
C TYR A 291 -0.59 21.55 -1.79
N ALA A 292 0.37 21.75 -2.69
CA ALA A 292 0.93 23.05 -3.08
C ALA A 292 0.75 23.28 -4.59
N SER A 293 0.54 24.54 -4.97
CA SER A 293 0.48 24.91 -6.39
C SER A 293 1.87 24.95 -7.02
N LYS A 294 1.92 24.88 -8.35
CA LYS A 294 3.17 25.04 -9.10
C LYS A 294 3.88 26.38 -8.82
N GLU A 295 3.13 27.45 -8.58
CA GLU A 295 3.70 28.76 -8.24
C GLU A 295 4.38 28.78 -6.87
N GLU A 296 3.76 28.15 -5.87
CA GLU A 296 4.35 28.02 -4.53
C GLU A 296 5.66 27.23 -4.58
N ALA A 297 5.68 26.11 -5.30
CA ALA A 297 6.85 25.26 -5.47
C ALA A 297 8.02 26.01 -6.13
N LYS A 298 7.75 26.79 -7.18
CA LYS A 298 8.78 27.60 -7.87
C LYS A 298 9.38 28.68 -6.98
N LYS A 299 8.57 29.37 -6.18
CA LYS A 299 9.04 30.47 -5.31
C LYS A 299 9.93 29.98 -4.18
N LYS A 300 9.65 28.79 -3.63
CA LYS A 300 10.30 28.32 -2.40
C LYS A 300 11.45 27.34 -2.59
N GLY A 301 11.66 26.78 -3.79
CA GLY A 301 12.85 26.00 -4.17
C GLY A 301 13.12 24.73 -3.32
N ASN A 302 13.81 23.74 -3.88
CA ASN A 302 14.17 22.53 -3.14
C ASN A 302 15.33 22.81 -2.16
N HIS A 303 15.03 22.92 -0.86
CA HIS A 303 15.99 23.27 0.18
C HIS A 303 16.60 22.06 0.92
N ALA A 304 16.68 20.89 0.27
CA ALA A 304 17.13 19.64 0.89
C ALA A 304 18.57 19.69 1.46
N GLN A 305 19.46 20.54 0.92
CA GLN A 305 20.86 20.60 1.37
C GLN A 305 21.09 21.38 2.69
N LYS A 306 20.20 22.30 3.09
CA LYS A 306 20.34 23.08 4.35
C LYS A 306 19.73 22.37 5.59
N ALA A 307 19.14 21.19 5.38
CA ALA A 307 18.30 20.40 6.29
C ALA A 307 19.00 19.83 7.54
N LEU A 308 20.22 19.32 7.40
CA LEU A 308 20.88 18.50 8.43
C LEU A 308 21.17 19.26 9.74
N LYS A 309 21.17 20.60 9.72
CA LYS A 309 21.44 21.44 10.91
C LYS A 309 20.19 21.79 11.73
N LYS A 310 18.98 21.79 11.15
CA LYS A 310 17.75 22.26 11.83
C LYS A 310 16.80 21.15 12.28
N GLY A 311 17.05 19.90 11.87
CA GLY A 311 16.17 18.77 12.22
C GLY A 311 14.83 18.77 11.47
N GLU A 312 14.64 19.66 10.50
CA GLU A 312 13.46 19.70 9.64
C GLU A 312 13.88 20.07 8.21
N PHE A 313 13.27 19.43 7.21
CA PHE A 313 13.44 19.79 5.81
C PHE A 313 12.14 19.77 5.03
N VAL A 314 12.01 20.75 4.14
CA VAL A 314 10.84 20.92 3.28
C VAL A 314 11.28 20.76 1.84
N GLU A 315 10.52 19.98 1.08
CA GLU A 315 10.69 19.78 -0.35
C GLU A 315 9.35 19.81 -1.08
N TYR A 316 9.39 20.19 -2.35
CA TYR A 316 8.21 20.23 -3.21
C TYR A 316 8.38 19.15 -4.28
N ILE A 317 7.56 18.11 -4.18
CA ILE A 317 7.61 16.95 -5.07
C ILE A 317 6.39 17.03 -5.97
N PRO A 318 6.51 16.85 -7.30
CA PRO A 318 5.33 16.70 -8.16
C PRO A 318 4.38 15.64 -7.60
N THR A 319 3.09 15.93 -7.49
CA THR A 319 2.13 15.05 -6.78
C THR A 319 2.12 13.63 -7.32
N ARG A 320 2.25 13.47 -8.65
CA ARG A 320 2.42 12.15 -9.27
C ARG A 320 3.64 11.43 -8.70
N GLU A 321 4.81 12.07 -8.68
CA GLU A 321 6.05 11.48 -8.15
C GLU A 321 5.95 11.14 -6.66
N TYR A 322 5.26 11.96 -5.86
CA TYR A 322 4.96 11.66 -4.47
C TYR A 322 4.17 10.34 -4.34
N TYR A 323 3.14 10.15 -5.15
CA TYR A 323 2.38 8.89 -5.19
C TYR A 323 3.18 7.69 -5.70
N HIS A 324 4.33 7.89 -6.36
CA HIS A 324 5.21 6.83 -6.86
C HIS A 324 6.42 6.56 -5.95
N LYS A 325 6.53 7.24 -4.80
CA LYS A 325 7.78 7.32 -4.03
C LYS A 325 8.28 5.97 -3.49
N HIS A 326 7.39 5.01 -3.24
CA HIS A 326 7.77 3.66 -2.80
C HIS A 326 7.90 2.64 -3.94
N THR A 327 7.58 3.01 -5.19
CA THR A 327 7.58 2.10 -6.33
C THR A 327 8.98 1.63 -6.71
N ARG A 328 9.91 2.56 -6.96
CA ARG A 328 11.27 2.20 -7.43
C ARG A 328 12.07 1.41 -6.41
N SER A 329 11.82 1.63 -5.12
CA SER A 329 12.52 0.98 -4.03
C SER A 329 11.78 -0.27 -3.51
N LEU A 330 10.60 -0.58 -4.07
CA LEU A 330 9.66 -1.60 -3.56
C LEU A 330 9.54 -1.47 -2.04
N TYR A 331 9.10 -0.30 -1.57
CA TYR A 331 9.33 0.15 -0.20
C TYR A 331 10.83 0.21 0.11
N TRP A 332 11.34 -0.39 1.17
CA TRP A 332 12.79 -0.41 1.47
C TRP A 332 13.46 -1.73 1.07
N GLU A 333 12.77 -2.58 0.31
CA GLU A 333 13.18 -3.97 0.05
C GLU A 333 14.18 -4.13 -1.08
N VAL A 334 14.22 -3.20 -2.03
CA VAL A 334 15.20 -3.25 -3.11
C VAL A 334 16.62 -3.31 -2.56
N LYS A 335 16.93 -2.68 -1.42
CA LYS A 335 18.28 -2.74 -0.82
C LYS A 335 18.70 -4.16 -0.40
N ARG A 336 17.74 -5.03 -0.10
CA ARG A 336 17.99 -6.45 0.23
C ARG A 336 18.25 -7.30 -1.00
N ILE A 337 17.66 -6.93 -2.13
CA ILE A 337 17.79 -7.65 -3.41
C ILE A 337 19.01 -7.13 -4.19
N LEU A 338 19.23 -5.82 -4.19
CA LEU A 338 20.27 -5.08 -4.89
C LEU A 338 21.06 -4.25 -3.87
N LEU A 339 22.10 -4.85 -3.30
CA LEU A 339 22.92 -4.26 -2.22
C LEU A 339 23.49 -2.87 -2.58
N PHE A 340 23.80 -2.65 -3.86
CA PHE A 340 24.37 -1.41 -4.41
C PHE A 340 23.35 -0.60 -5.22
N GLY A 341 22.04 -0.92 -5.13
CA GLY A 341 20.99 -0.21 -5.86
C GLY A 341 20.87 1.27 -5.47
N ASP A 342 21.46 1.65 -4.34
CA ASP A 342 21.50 3.02 -3.84
C ASP A 342 22.72 3.83 -4.30
N GLN A 343 23.69 3.20 -4.99
CA GLN A 343 24.88 3.87 -5.48
C GLN A 343 24.58 4.74 -6.70
N TRP A 344 25.23 5.90 -6.80
CA TRP A 344 24.98 6.87 -7.87
C TRP A 344 25.20 6.27 -9.27
N TRP A 345 26.25 5.47 -9.47
CA TRP A 345 26.56 4.84 -10.75
C TRP A 345 25.49 3.82 -11.16
N PHE A 346 24.91 3.10 -10.20
CA PHE A 346 23.83 2.16 -10.47
C PHE A 346 22.57 2.91 -10.89
N ARG A 347 22.21 3.97 -10.16
CA ARG A 347 21.05 4.80 -10.47
C ARG A 347 21.16 5.46 -11.83
N PHE A 348 22.34 5.95 -12.17
CA PHE A 348 22.63 6.57 -13.45
C PHE A 348 22.53 5.55 -14.60
N LEU A 349 23.19 4.39 -14.49
CA LEU A 349 23.27 3.40 -15.59
C LEU A 349 22.01 2.52 -15.72
N LEU A 350 21.41 2.14 -14.59
CA LEU A 350 20.36 1.11 -14.52
C LEU A 350 19.09 1.58 -13.78
N GLY A 351 19.10 2.74 -13.13
CA GLY A 351 17.95 3.23 -12.36
C GLY A 351 16.72 3.54 -13.20
N TRP A 352 16.88 3.81 -14.50
CA TRP A 352 15.76 3.97 -15.44
C TRP A 352 15.00 2.67 -15.70
N MET A 353 15.61 1.50 -15.44
CA MET A 353 14.97 0.19 -15.56
C MET A 353 14.24 -0.25 -14.29
N MET A 354 14.34 0.52 -13.20
CA MET A 354 13.68 0.23 -11.94
C MET A 354 12.20 0.66 -11.95
N PRO A 355 11.32 -0.02 -11.19
CA PRO A 355 11.60 -1.18 -10.34
C PRO A 355 11.65 -2.52 -11.09
N PRO A 356 12.25 -3.57 -10.51
CA PRO A 356 12.01 -4.94 -10.97
C PRO A 356 10.53 -5.31 -10.77
N ASN A 357 9.96 -6.03 -11.73
CA ASN A 357 8.58 -6.52 -11.63
C ASN A 357 8.48 -7.59 -10.54
N ILE A 358 7.58 -7.38 -9.57
CA ILE A 358 7.43 -8.23 -8.40
C ILE A 358 7.05 -9.66 -8.80
N SER A 359 6.18 -9.81 -9.81
CA SER A 359 5.74 -11.12 -10.29
C SER A 359 6.89 -11.90 -10.90
N LEU A 360 7.76 -11.23 -11.65
CA LEU A 360 8.95 -11.84 -12.24
C LEU A 360 10.02 -12.16 -11.19
N LEU A 361 10.20 -11.27 -10.20
CA LEU A 361 11.05 -11.55 -9.04
C LEU A 361 10.60 -12.81 -8.31
N LYS A 362 9.29 -13.03 -8.14
CA LYS A 362 8.75 -14.25 -7.52
C LYS A 362 8.87 -15.46 -8.45
N ALA A 363 8.62 -15.31 -9.74
CA ALA A 363 8.73 -16.40 -10.72
C ALA A 363 10.17 -16.93 -10.86
N THR A 364 11.17 -16.08 -10.68
CA THR A 364 12.59 -16.49 -10.69
C THR A 364 13.05 -17.13 -9.37
N GLN A 365 12.17 -17.27 -8.36
CA GLN A 365 12.50 -17.96 -7.10
C GLN A 365 12.29 -19.47 -7.27
N GLY A 366 13.38 -20.23 -7.19
CA GLY A 366 13.29 -21.67 -6.95
C GLY A 366 12.71 -21.97 -5.56
N GLU A 367 12.25 -23.21 -5.35
CA GLU A 367 11.60 -23.63 -4.10
C GLU A 367 12.46 -23.37 -2.86
N ALA A 368 13.76 -23.64 -2.94
CA ALA A 368 14.71 -23.39 -1.85
C ALA A 368 14.78 -21.90 -1.46
N ILE A 369 14.80 -21.00 -2.45
CA ILE A 369 14.80 -19.55 -2.21
C ILE A 369 13.46 -19.11 -1.64
N ARG A 370 12.35 -19.63 -2.17
CA ARG A 370 11.01 -19.30 -1.67
C ARG A 370 10.86 -19.67 -0.19
N ASN A 371 11.25 -20.90 0.18
CA ASN A 371 11.22 -21.37 1.56
C ASN A 371 12.17 -20.54 2.45
N TYR A 372 13.34 -20.15 1.93
CA TYR A 372 14.23 -19.23 2.61
C TYR A 372 13.55 -17.90 2.97
N TYR A 373 12.86 -17.25 2.03
CA TYR A 373 12.11 -16.04 2.36
C TYR A 373 10.98 -16.35 3.36
N HIS A 374 10.18 -17.40 3.18
CA HIS A 374 9.12 -17.71 4.15
C HIS A 374 9.61 -17.89 5.59
N GLU A 375 10.77 -18.52 5.79
CA GLU A 375 11.35 -18.75 7.11
C GLU A 375 12.10 -17.54 7.67
N ASN A 376 12.64 -16.68 6.80
CA ASN A 376 13.60 -15.64 7.17
C ASN A 376 13.16 -14.26 6.67
N HIS A 377 11.87 -14.02 6.45
CA HIS A 377 11.35 -12.75 5.97
C HIS A 377 9.93 -12.54 6.51
N VAL A 378 9.81 -11.69 7.52
CA VAL A 378 8.52 -11.41 8.19
C VAL A 378 8.07 -10.00 7.86
N ILE A 379 6.93 -9.84 7.18
CA ILE A 379 6.22 -8.56 7.12
C ILE A 379 5.00 -8.73 8.00
N GLN A 380 4.89 -7.89 9.03
CA GLN A 380 3.76 -7.96 9.95
C GLN A 380 3.09 -6.59 10.07
N ASP A 381 1.78 -6.61 9.93
CA ASP A 381 0.93 -5.43 10.03
C ASP A 381 0.18 -5.52 11.36
N MET A 382 0.21 -4.46 12.16
CA MET A 382 -0.49 -4.39 13.45
C MET A 382 -1.36 -3.14 13.53
N LEU A 383 -2.63 -3.34 13.87
CA LEU A 383 -3.54 -2.25 14.19
C LEU A 383 -3.41 -1.92 15.67
N VAL A 384 -3.01 -0.69 15.97
CA VAL A 384 -2.77 -0.22 17.32
C VAL A 384 -3.68 0.99 17.59
N PRO A 385 -4.50 0.95 18.66
CA PRO A 385 -5.19 2.14 19.16
C PRO A 385 -4.23 3.31 19.32
N LEU A 386 -4.61 4.51 18.86
CA LEU A 386 -3.69 5.65 18.83
C LEU A 386 -3.01 5.92 20.18
N TYR A 387 -3.77 5.87 21.29
CA TYR A 387 -3.26 6.07 22.65
C TYR A 387 -2.31 4.98 23.15
N LYS A 388 -2.22 3.83 22.47
CA LYS A 388 -1.31 2.72 22.79
C LYS A 388 -0.04 2.71 21.96
N ILE A 389 0.13 3.63 21.01
CA ILE A 389 1.26 3.59 20.08
C ILE A 389 2.62 3.64 20.80
N GLY A 390 2.74 4.42 21.89
CA GLY A 390 3.95 4.46 22.70
C GLY A 390 4.28 3.12 23.37
N ASP A 391 3.28 2.48 24.00
CA ASP A 391 3.43 1.17 24.63
C ASP A 391 3.78 0.09 23.59
N ALA A 392 3.12 0.14 22.43
CA ALA A 392 3.34 -0.80 21.33
C ALA A 392 4.76 -0.69 20.76
N LEU A 393 5.26 0.53 20.55
CA LEU A 393 6.64 0.74 20.08
C LEU A 393 7.67 0.21 21.09
N GLU A 394 7.48 0.45 22.39
CA GLU A 394 8.35 -0.10 23.43
C GLU A 394 8.31 -1.63 23.47
N TRP A 395 7.12 -2.22 23.29
CA TRP A 395 6.95 -3.66 23.20
C TRP A 395 7.66 -4.24 21.97
N VAL A 396 7.42 -3.71 20.76
CA VAL A 396 8.07 -4.17 19.52
C VAL A 396 9.59 -4.03 19.63
N HIS A 397 10.08 -2.92 20.19
CA HIS A 397 11.52 -2.77 20.41
C HIS A 397 12.06 -3.87 21.32
N ARG A 398 11.40 -4.15 22.46
CA ARG A 398 11.88 -5.15 23.43
C ARG A 398 11.84 -6.59 22.88
N GLU A 399 10.79 -6.95 22.15
CA GLU A 399 10.58 -8.34 21.70
C GLU A 399 11.26 -8.64 20.37
N MET A 400 11.32 -7.66 19.46
CA MET A 400 11.66 -7.89 18.05
C MET A 400 12.96 -7.20 17.63
N GLU A 401 13.26 -6.01 18.16
CA GLU A 401 14.41 -5.17 17.76
C GLU A 401 14.57 -4.96 16.25
N VAL A 402 13.48 -5.03 15.47
CA VAL A 402 13.52 -4.91 14.02
C VAL A 402 13.20 -3.47 13.59
N TYR A 403 14.02 -2.94 12.69
CA TYR A 403 13.83 -1.65 12.04
C TYR A 403 14.14 -1.77 10.53
N PRO A 404 13.58 -0.88 9.68
CA PRO A 404 12.75 0.28 10.03
C PRO A 404 11.26 -0.06 10.27
N LEU A 405 10.61 0.65 11.20
CA LEU A 405 9.17 0.56 11.41
C LEU A 405 8.46 1.68 10.64
N TRP A 406 7.41 1.36 9.89
CA TRP A 406 6.54 2.35 9.25
C TRP A 406 5.25 2.48 10.04
N VAL A 407 4.92 3.72 10.40
CA VAL A 407 3.77 4.05 11.22
C VAL A 407 2.89 4.99 10.43
N CYS A 408 1.67 4.53 10.12
CA CYS A 408 0.71 5.25 9.29
C CYS A 408 -0.64 5.37 9.99
N PRO A 409 -1.18 6.58 10.20
CA PRO A 409 -2.46 6.74 10.88
C PRO A 409 -3.63 6.51 9.94
N HIS A 410 -4.71 5.93 10.46
CA HIS A 410 -6.00 5.91 9.79
C HIS A 410 -7.15 6.28 10.73
N ARG A 411 -8.19 6.83 10.12
CA ARG A 411 -9.46 7.10 10.79
C ARG A 411 -10.30 5.83 10.75
N LEU A 412 -10.93 5.49 11.88
CA LEU A 412 -11.90 4.41 11.95
C LEU A 412 -13.29 5.02 12.06
N PHE A 413 -14.13 4.74 11.06
CA PHE A 413 -15.51 5.21 11.03
C PHE A 413 -16.43 4.23 11.77
N ARG A 414 -17.46 4.77 12.44
CA ARG A 414 -18.53 3.96 13.00
C ARG A 414 -19.44 3.50 11.87
N LEU A 415 -19.49 2.19 11.67
CA LEU A 415 -20.34 1.56 10.64
C LEU A 415 -21.63 1.03 11.28
N PRO A 416 -22.73 0.89 10.50
CA PRO A 416 -24.01 0.39 11.01
C PRO A 416 -23.97 -1.10 11.37
N LEU A 417 -22.94 -1.83 10.90
CA LEU A 417 -22.74 -3.26 11.12
C LEU A 417 -21.33 -3.49 11.67
N LYS A 418 -21.15 -4.58 12.43
CA LYS A 418 -19.83 -5.02 12.88
C LYS A 418 -19.07 -5.62 11.69
N THR A 419 -17.98 -4.98 11.29
CA THR A 419 -17.11 -5.45 10.20
C THR A 419 -15.84 -6.12 10.76
N MET A 420 -14.94 -6.55 9.87
CA MET A 420 -13.68 -7.21 10.24
C MET A 420 -12.77 -6.36 11.13
N ILE A 421 -12.81 -5.03 10.98
CA ILE A 421 -12.23 -4.11 11.96
C ILE A 421 -13.35 -3.46 12.74
N TYR A 422 -13.39 -3.76 14.02
CA TYR A 422 -14.34 -3.15 14.94
C TYR A 422 -13.63 -2.78 16.24
N PRO A 423 -13.86 -1.59 16.79
CA PRO A 423 -13.23 -1.19 18.03
C PRO A 423 -13.69 -2.07 19.20
N GLU A 424 -12.83 -2.27 20.19
CA GLU A 424 -13.20 -3.01 21.41
C GLU A 424 -14.34 -2.31 22.16
N PRO A 425 -15.21 -3.07 22.86
CA PRO A 425 -16.23 -2.49 23.73
C PRO A 425 -15.60 -1.50 24.73
N GLY A 426 -16.17 -0.30 24.86
CA GLY A 426 -15.64 0.75 25.73
C GLY A 426 -14.63 1.70 25.06
N PHE A 427 -14.10 1.37 23.88
CA PHE A 427 -13.26 2.30 23.12
C PHE A 427 -14.02 3.58 22.70
N GLU A 428 -15.34 3.50 22.54
CA GLU A 428 -16.24 4.65 22.34
C GLU A 428 -16.27 5.64 23.52
N GLN A 429 -15.83 5.20 24.72
CA GLN A 429 -15.76 6.02 25.94
C GLN A 429 -14.41 6.74 26.07
N HIS A 430 -13.39 6.30 25.33
CA HIS A 430 -12.13 7.05 25.13
C HIS A 430 -12.39 8.22 24.17
N LYS A 431 -13.32 9.10 24.54
CA LYS A 431 -13.60 10.35 23.85
C LYS A 431 -12.54 11.37 24.24
N ASP A 432 -11.92 11.98 23.22
CA ASP A 432 -11.60 13.40 23.35
C ASP A 432 -12.91 14.17 23.54
N ARG A 433 -12.98 15.03 24.56
CA ARG A 433 -14.21 15.65 25.08
C ARG A 433 -14.98 16.56 24.09
N ALA A 434 -14.63 16.59 22.80
CA ALA A 434 -15.08 17.61 21.86
C ALA A 434 -15.97 17.14 20.69
N THR A 435 -16.01 15.86 20.29
CA THR A 435 -16.73 15.48 19.05
C THR A 435 -17.55 14.19 19.17
N SER A 436 -18.82 14.27 18.77
CA SER A 436 -19.62 13.08 18.52
C SER A 436 -19.08 12.37 17.28
N THR A 437 -18.55 11.16 17.47
CA THR A 437 -18.36 10.16 16.41
C THR A 437 -17.12 10.35 15.52
N THR A 438 -15.90 10.04 15.99
CA THR A 438 -14.78 9.56 15.15
C THR A 438 -13.69 8.96 16.04
N LEU A 439 -13.18 7.77 15.70
CA LEU A 439 -12.06 7.14 16.42
C LEU A 439 -10.83 7.09 15.52
N ARG A 440 -9.63 7.13 16.09
CA ARG A 440 -8.36 7.04 15.35
C ARG A 440 -7.55 5.82 15.77
N CYS A 441 -7.04 5.12 14.76
CA CYS A 441 -6.17 3.98 14.90
C CYS A 441 -4.88 4.23 14.12
N THR A 442 -3.81 3.58 14.51
CA THR A 442 -2.53 3.63 13.80
C THR A 442 -2.20 2.23 13.31
N LEU A 443 -1.79 2.12 12.05
CA LEU A 443 -1.11 0.91 11.60
C LEU A 443 0.38 1.05 11.88
N MET A 444 0.93 0.04 12.52
CA MET A 444 2.37 -0.21 12.60
C MET A 444 2.70 -1.36 11.63
N LEU A 445 3.53 -1.09 10.63
CA LEU A 445 4.18 -2.12 9.82
C LEU A 445 5.54 -2.44 10.44
N GLU A 446 5.72 -3.70 10.84
CA GLU A 446 7.01 -4.23 11.25
C GLU A 446 7.89 -4.51 10.04
N SER A 447 9.15 -4.13 10.17
CA SER A 447 10.23 -4.44 9.22
C SER A 447 10.48 -5.93 9.06
N ILE A 448 11.05 -6.22 7.91
CA ILE A 448 11.48 -7.54 7.50
C ILE A 448 12.64 -8.05 8.35
N MET A 449 12.39 -9.07 9.15
CA MET A 449 13.43 -9.84 9.82
C MET A 449 14.14 -10.70 8.77
N HIS A 450 15.41 -10.43 8.42
CA HIS A 450 16.29 -11.43 7.81
C HIS A 450 17.17 -12.00 8.92
N LEU A 451 17.03 -13.29 9.21
CA LEU A 451 17.94 -14.03 10.11
C LEU A 451 19.26 -14.32 9.36
N GLY A 452 20.03 -13.27 9.07
CA GLY A 452 21.38 -13.30 8.49
C GLY A 452 22.28 -12.28 9.20
N PRO A 453 23.62 -12.33 9.04
CA PRO A 453 24.53 -11.55 9.88
C PRO A 453 24.25 -10.05 9.76
N PHE A 454 23.86 -9.47 10.90
CA PHE A 454 23.66 -8.05 11.13
C PHE A 454 24.81 -7.24 10.53
N TYR A 455 24.51 -6.42 9.53
CA TYR A 455 25.33 -5.26 9.20
C TYR A 455 24.66 -4.02 9.78
N MET A 456 25.07 -3.65 11.00
CA MET A 456 24.89 -2.30 11.53
C MET A 456 25.71 -1.34 10.67
N GLY A 457 25.05 -0.59 9.81
CA GLY A 457 25.68 0.44 8.98
C GLY A 457 24.69 1.57 8.65
N ARG A 458 24.85 2.70 9.37
CA ARG A 458 24.27 4.05 9.16
C ARG A 458 23.01 4.13 8.25
N TYR A 459 21.83 4.17 8.88
CA TYR A 459 20.52 4.30 8.22
C TYR A 459 20.08 5.76 7.90
N LEU A 460 20.94 6.75 8.11
CA LEU A 460 20.62 8.17 7.84
C LEU A 460 20.51 8.54 6.36
N THR A 461 20.87 7.64 5.44
CA THR A 461 20.79 7.89 3.99
C THR A 461 19.38 7.62 3.43
N VAL A 462 18.50 6.90 4.14
CA VAL A 462 17.24 6.36 3.58
C VAL A 462 16.23 7.44 3.17
N LEU A 463 16.18 8.59 3.83
CA LEU A 463 15.33 9.72 3.41
C LEU A 463 15.75 10.31 2.06
N ARG A 464 17.04 10.31 1.75
CA ARG A 464 17.55 10.74 0.43
C ARG A 464 17.28 9.67 -0.64
N GLN A 465 16.90 8.45 -0.27
CA GLN A 465 16.83 7.31 -1.18
C GLN A 465 15.40 6.95 -1.62
N SER A 466 14.38 7.27 -0.84
CA SER A 466 12.97 7.16 -1.28
C SER A 466 12.55 8.31 -2.18
N VAL A 467 13.06 9.53 -1.93
CA VAL A 467 12.64 10.74 -2.66
C VAL A 467 13.51 11.06 -3.88
N ASN A 468 14.83 10.79 -3.83
CA ASN A 468 15.74 11.14 -4.93
C ASN A 468 16.16 9.95 -5.80
N TRP A 469 15.19 9.32 -6.46
CA TRP A 469 15.47 8.54 -7.68
C TRP A 469 15.52 9.43 -8.94
N ARG A 470 15.42 10.76 -8.79
CA ARG A 470 15.43 11.75 -9.89
C ARG A 470 16.28 13.00 -9.66
N SER A 471 17.03 13.12 -8.56
CA SER A 471 18.01 14.20 -8.43
C SER A 471 19.39 13.66 -8.78
N ASP A 472 19.65 13.53 -10.07
CA ASP A 472 20.84 14.04 -10.77
C ASP A 472 20.56 13.98 -12.27
#